data_AF-A0A9D7MHW9-F1
#
_entry.id   AF-A0A9D7MHW9-F1
#
_cell.length_a   1.000
_cell.length_b   1.000
_cell.length_c   1.000
_cell.angle_alpha   90.00
_cell.angle_beta   90.00
_cell.angle_gamma   90.00
#
_symmetry.space_group_name_H-M   'P 1'
#
loop_
_entity.id
_entity.type
_entity.pdbx_description
1 polymer ?
#
loop_
_entity_poly.entity_id
_entity_poly.type
_entity_poly.pdbx_seq_one_letter_code
_entity_poly.pdbx_strand_id
1 'polypeptide(L)'
;MPPRILLFILLVSGGARHVSGSSCGPNGTRIVEPLDRIIEITHAITDGAVSGRIELGKNALLDVVRVADAINRLAHKAAKDIDEMRRLERVRSEFVANVSHELRTPIFSVQGYLETLLDGAMDDPQVSLQFLEKPTTMLSVSMLWLSDLIDISRIESGELKFSFRYFDIGELLRDIVHYGDPRCAAQRYRAL
;
A
#
# COMPACT_ATOMS: atom_id res chain seq x y z
N MET A 1 19.93 7.68 -1.22
CA MET A 1 19.99 8.50 0.02
C MET A 1 20.75 9.77 -0.29
N PRO A 2 20.13 10.94 -0.10
CA PRO A 2 20.67 11.87 0.91
C PRO A 2 19.56 12.55 1.76
N PRO A 3 19.95 13.22 2.85
CA PRO A 3 19.09 13.60 3.97
C PRO A 3 18.47 14.98 3.75
N ARG A 4 17.14 15.07 3.71
CA ARG A 4 16.42 16.37 3.62
C ARG A 4 15.23 16.51 4.58
N ILE A 5 15.03 15.55 5.49
CA ILE A 5 13.83 15.52 6.34
C ILE A 5 14.00 16.32 7.65
N LEU A 6 15.20 16.72 8.05
CA LEU A 6 15.40 17.37 9.36
C LEU A 6 15.33 18.91 9.36
N LEU A 7 15.01 19.57 8.24
CA LEU A 7 14.96 21.04 8.15
C LEU A 7 13.58 21.59 7.77
N PHE A 8 12.50 21.00 8.27
CA PHE A 8 11.13 21.52 8.07
C PHE A 8 10.37 21.83 9.37
N ILE A 9 11.00 21.65 10.55
CA ILE A 9 10.35 21.88 11.86
C ILE A 9 10.68 23.25 12.46
N LEU A 10 11.58 24.05 11.85
CA LEU A 10 12.00 25.36 12.41
C LEU A 10 11.35 26.60 11.78
N LEU A 11 10.30 26.46 10.97
CA LEU A 11 9.69 27.60 10.27
C LEU A 11 8.16 27.73 10.48
N VAL A 12 7.66 27.30 11.64
CA VAL A 12 6.25 27.54 12.05
C VAL A 12 6.15 28.57 13.19
N SER A 13 7.26 29.09 13.72
CA SER A 13 7.26 30.04 14.84
C SER A 13 7.51 31.51 14.45
N GLY A 14 7.19 31.93 13.22
CA GLY A 14 7.44 33.33 12.82
C GLY A 14 6.62 33.77 11.63
N GLY A 15 5.43 34.33 11.89
CA GLY A 15 4.70 35.03 10.83
C GLY A 15 3.19 35.13 11.00
N ALA A 16 2.68 35.38 12.20
CA ALA A 16 1.42 36.11 12.32
C ALA A 16 1.67 37.53 11.80
N ARG A 17 1.66 37.71 10.46
CA ARG A 17 1.66 39.04 9.87
C ARG A 17 0.29 39.64 10.12
N HIS A 18 0.28 40.53 11.09
CA HIS A 18 -0.70 41.57 11.27
C HIS A 18 -0.88 42.30 9.92
N VAL A 19 -1.94 41.98 9.19
CA VAL A 19 -2.43 42.86 8.11
C VAL A 19 -3.29 43.90 8.79
N SER A 20 -2.65 45.00 9.16
CA SER A 20 -3.31 46.24 9.52
C SER A 20 -3.39 47.13 8.28
N GLY A 21 -4.61 47.42 7.83
CA GLY A 21 -4.93 48.69 7.18
C GLY A 21 -5.14 48.66 5.66
N SER A 22 -6.38 48.40 5.25
CA SER A 22 -6.98 49.18 4.16
C SER A 22 -8.42 49.54 4.56
N SER A 23 -8.69 50.84 4.48
CA SER A 23 -9.87 51.52 5.01
C SER A 23 -11.12 51.27 4.16
N CYS A 24 -12.24 50.89 4.79
CA CYS A 24 -13.57 51.18 4.26
C CYS A 24 -14.66 51.11 5.35
N GLY A 25 -15.18 52.30 5.72
CA GLY A 25 -16.53 52.61 6.24
C GLY A 25 -17.14 51.82 7.43
N PRO A 26 -17.86 52.47 8.36
CA PRO A 26 -18.38 51.86 9.60
C PRO A 26 -19.49 50.79 9.43
N ASN A 27 -19.77 50.33 8.20
CA ASN A 27 -20.75 49.27 7.90
C ASN A 27 -20.23 48.20 6.90
N GLY A 28 -18.95 48.23 6.50
CA GLY A 28 -18.41 47.39 5.40
C GLY A 28 -17.84 46.03 5.79
N THR A 29 -17.66 45.73 7.08
CA THR A 29 -16.90 44.56 7.55
C THR A 29 -17.71 43.27 7.72
N ARG A 30 -19.04 43.32 7.56
CA ARG A 30 -19.92 42.17 7.88
C ARG A 30 -19.79 40.95 6.95
N ILE A 31 -19.21 41.12 5.76
CA ILE A 31 -19.10 40.06 4.73
C ILE A 31 -17.66 39.77 4.33
N VAL A 32 -16.75 40.74 4.45
CA VAL A 32 -15.38 40.63 3.90
C VAL A 32 -14.51 39.64 4.70
N GLU A 33 -14.56 39.70 6.03
CA GLU A 33 -13.74 38.85 6.91
C GLU A 33 -14.04 37.33 6.77
N PRO A 34 -15.31 36.89 6.66
CA PRO A 34 -15.62 35.50 6.33
C PRO A 34 -15.12 35.03 4.96
N LEU A 35 -15.09 35.92 3.96
CA LEU A 35 -14.69 35.57 2.59
C LEU A 35 -13.18 35.37 2.47
N ASP A 36 -12.38 36.21 3.13
CA ASP A 36 -10.92 36.05 3.16
C ASP A 36 -10.53 34.70 3.78
N ARG A 37 -11.23 34.29 4.85
CA ARG A 37 -11.01 33.00 5.51
C ARG A 37 -11.43 31.80 4.66
N ILE A 38 -12.50 31.96 3.88
CA ILE A 38 -12.94 30.97 2.89
C ILE A 38 -11.86 30.78 1.81
N ILE A 39 -11.30 31.88 1.29
CA ILE A 39 -10.25 31.84 0.26
C ILE A 39 -8.98 31.17 0.81
N GLU A 40 -8.56 31.54 2.02
CA GLU A 40 -7.39 30.96 2.68
C GLU A 40 -7.50 29.44 2.83
N ILE A 41 -8.64 28.95 3.34
CA ILE A 41 -8.86 27.50 3.51
C ILE A 41 -8.99 26.80 2.17
N THR A 42 -9.59 27.44 1.16
CA THR A 42 -9.67 26.87 -0.20
C THR A 42 -8.28 26.69 -0.82
N HIS A 43 -7.38 27.66 -0.65
CA HIS A 43 -5.99 27.53 -1.07
C HIS A 43 -5.26 26.44 -0.30
N ALA A 44 -5.41 26.38 1.03
CA ALA A 44 -4.79 25.32 1.84
C ALA A 44 -5.24 23.91 1.42
N ILE A 45 -6.53 23.71 1.10
CA ILE A 45 -7.06 22.44 0.58
C ILE A 45 -6.43 22.12 -0.78
N THR A 46 -6.29 23.12 -1.66
CA THR A 46 -5.67 22.95 -2.99
C THR A 46 -4.20 22.58 -2.89
N ASP A 47 -3.51 23.08 -1.86
CA ASP A 47 -2.11 22.78 -1.56
C ASP A 47 -1.92 21.48 -0.75
N GLY A 48 -3.01 20.73 -0.49
CA GLY A 48 -2.99 19.45 0.22
C GLY A 48 -2.95 19.54 1.74
N ALA A 49 -3.07 20.74 2.32
CA ALA A 49 -3.19 21.00 3.75
C ALA A 49 -4.66 21.06 4.17
N VAL A 50 -5.25 19.91 4.50
CA VAL A 50 -6.71 19.76 4.67
C VAL A 50 -7.19 19.84 6.14
N SER A 51 -6.44 20.53 7.01
CA SER A 51 -6.71 20.57 8.45
C SER A 51 -7.53 21.80 8.91
N GLY A 52 -7.89 22.70 8.00
CA GLY A 52 -8.60 23.94 8.32
C GLY A 52 -10.11 23.76 8.50
N ARG A 53 -10.70 24.46 9.48
CA ARG A 53 -12.16 24.60 9.64
C ARG A 53 -12.54 26.08 9.66
N ILE A 54 -13.54 26.44 8.88
CA ILE A 54 -14.14 27.78 8.91
C ILE A 54 -15.13 27.81 10.07
N GLU A 55 -14.80 28.60 11.09
CA GLU A 55 -15.71 28.92 12.19
C GLU A 55 -16.23 30.35 12.00
N LEU A 56 -17.56 30.50 12.03
CA LEU A 56 -18.24 31.78 11.85
C LEU A 56 -18.88 32.24 13.16
N GLY A 57 -18.91 33.56 13.39
CA GLY A 57 -19.58 34.16 14.53
C GLY A 57 -21.11 34.08 14.44
N LYS A 58 -21.80 34.22 15.59
CA LYS A 58 -23.26 34.08 15.73
C LYS A 58 -24.12 35.01 14.84
N ASN A 59 -23.53 36.05 14.26
CA ASN A 59 -24.20 37.05 13.42
C ASN A 59 -23.84 36.94 11.93
N ALA A 60 -23.25 35.82 11.50
CA ALA A 60 -22.91 35.60 10.09
C ALA A 60 -24.19 35.49 9.23
N LEU A 61 -24.11 36.02 8.01
CA LEU A 61 -25.19 35.90 7.03
C LEU A 61 -25.42 34.42 6.70
N LEU A 62 -26.68 34.01 6.57
CA LEU A 62 -27.06 32.62 6.32
C LEU A 62 -26.34 32.01 5.10
N ASP A 63 -26.21 32.75 4.00
CA ASP A 63 -25.51 32.24 2.81
C ASP A 63 -24.01 32.05 3.04
N VAL A 64 -23.39 32.89 3.86
CA VAL A 64 -21.98 32.74 4.26
C VAL A 64 -21.81 31.48 5.13
N VAL A 65 -22.76 31.20 6.01
CA VAL A 65 -22.79 29.96 6.80
C VAL A 65 -22.90 28.73 5.90
N ARG A 66 -23.78 28.76 4.90
CA ARG A 66 -23.97 27.64 3.96
C ARG A 66 -22.69 27.35 3.15
N VAL A 67 -22.00 28.39 2.68
CA VAL A 67 -20.73 28.25 1.96
C VAL A 67 -19.64 27.69 2.86
N ALA A 68 -19.51 28.22 4.08
CA ALA A 68 -18.53 27.72 5.05
C ALA A 68 -18.74 26.23 5.40
N ASP A 69 -20.00 25.81 5.60
CA ASP A 69 -20.33 24.41 5.85
C ASP A 69 -20.02 23.50 4.64
N ALA A 70 -20.31 23.96 3.42
CA ALA A 70 -19.97 23.22 2.21
C ALA A 70 -18.45 23.02 2.07
N ILE A 71 -17.66 24.06 2.33
CA ILE A 71 -16.19 23.99 2.28
C ILE A 71 -15.66 23.10 3.40
N ASN A 72 -16.19 23.20 4.63
CA ASN A 72 -15.82 22.32 5.74
C ASN A 72 -16.07 20.85 5.41
N ARG A 73 -17.20 20.52 4.75
CA ARG A 73 -17.49 19.16 4.29
C ARG A 73 -16.53 18.70 3.19
N LEU A 74 -16.20 19.58 2.25
CA LEU A 74 -15.23 19.30 1.20
C LEU A 74 -13.85 19.03 1.78
N ALA A 75 -13.39 19.86 2.70
CA ALA A 75 -12.13 19.68 3.43
C ALA A 75 -12.13 18.32 4.15
N HIS A 76 -13.18 18.03 4.93
CA HIS A 76 -13.25 16.76 5.64
C HIS A 76 -13.18 15.54 4.70
N LYS A 77 -13.87 15.60 3.56
CA LYS A 77 -13.82 14.54 2.55
C LYS A 77 -12.43 14.42 1.93
N ALA A 78 -11.82 15.52 1.50
CA ALA A 78 -10.49 15.52 0.93
C ALA A 78 -9.42 15.00 1.91
N ALA A 79 -9.53 15.33 3.21
CA ALA A 79 -8.65 14.82 4.24
C ALA A 79 -8.74 13.29 4.35
N LYS A 80 -9.96 12.76 4.34
CA LYS A 80 -10.22 11.31 4.37
C LYS A 80 -9.69 10.61 3.11
N ASP A 81 -9.93 11.20 1.94
CA ASP A 81 -9.45 10.64 0.67
C ASP A 81 -7.91 10.63 0.60
N ILE A 82 -7.25 11.68 1.10
CA ILE A 82 -5.77 11.73 1.23
C ILE A 82 -5.25 10.67 2.20
N ASP A 83 -5.89 10.50 3.35
CA ASP A 83 -5.49 9.47 4.32
C ASP A 83 -5.63 8.06 3.73
N GLU A 84 -6.73 7.79 3.02
CA GLU A 84 -6.94 6.53 2.33
C GLU A 84 -5.92 6.30 1.21
N MET A 85 -5.61 7.34 0.40
CA MET A 85 -4.56 7.26 -0.61
C MET A 85 -3.21 6.92 0.00
N ARG A 86 -2.83 7.59 1.10
CA ARG A 86 -1.57 7.29 1.83
C ARG A 86 -1.58 5.88 2.41
N ARG A 87 -2.73 5.41 2.89
CA ARG A 87 -2.89 4.03 3.39
C ARG A 87 -2.65 3.02 2.27
N LEU A 88 -3.27 3.23 1.10
CA LEU A 88 -3.09 2.37 -0.07
C LEU A 88 -1.64 2.39 -0.58
N GLU A 89 -1.00 3.56 -0.61
CA GLU A 89 0.40 3.69 -0.99
C GLU A 89 1.33 2.93 -0.04
N ARG A 90 1.05 2.99 1.28
CA ARG A 90 1.77 2.22 2.29
C ARG A 90 1.60 0.71 2.08
N VAL A 91 0.36 0.25 1.92
CA VAL A 91 0.05 -1.17 1.67
C VAL A 91 0.77 -1.66 0.41
N ARG A 92 0.72 -0.88 -0.68
CA ARG A 92 1.43 -1.20 -1.92
C ARG A 92 2.94 -1.30 -1.70
N SER A 93 3.52 -0.35 -0.95
CA SER A 93 4.96 -0.33 -0.68
C SER A 93 5.40 -1.52 0.18
N GLU A 94 4.64 -1.84 1.23
CA GLU A 94 4.86 -3.01 2.09
C GLU A 94 4.73 -4.30 1.29
N PHE A 95 3.73 -4.41 0.42
CA PHE A 95 3.56 -5.55 -0.46
C PHE A 95 4.75 -5.77 -1.39
N VAL A 96 5.21 -4.72 -2.10
CA VAL A 96 6.38 -4.82 -2.99
C VAL A 96 7.64 -5.20 -2.21
N ALA A 97 7.82 -4.65 -1.01
CA ALA A 97 8.94 -5.01 -0.15
C ALA A 97 8.87 -6.50 0.23
N ASN A 98 7.73 -6.97 0.71
CA ASN A 98 7.53 -8.36 1.14
C ASN A 98 7.79 -9.33 -0.02
N VAL A 99 7.18 -9.11 -1.19
CA VAL A 99 7.41 -9.96 -2.37
C VAL A 99 8.89 -9.96 -2.76
N SER A 100 9.55 -8.81 -2.74
CA SER A 100 10.98 -8.72 -3.06
C SER A 100 11.85 -9.49 -2.07
N HIS A 101 11.52 -9.46 -0.77
CA HIS A 101 12.24 -10.20 0.27
C HIS A 101 12.05 -11.71 0.12
N GLU A 102 10.81 -12.15 -0.08
CA GLU A 102 10.47 -13.57 -0.24
C GLU A 102 11.06 -14.17 -1.52
N LEU A 103 11.23 -13.39 -2.59
CA LEU A 103 11.91 -13.83 -3.81
C LEU A 103 13.44 -13.78 -3.73
N ARG A 104 13.99 -12.84 -2.95
CA ARG A 104 15.45 -12.68 -2.81
C ARG A 104 16.11 -13.92 -2.22
N THR A 105 15.54 -14.47 -1.16
CA THR A 105 16.07 -15.64 -0.45
C THR A 105 16.24 -16.88 -1.34
N PRO A 106 15.20 -17.38 -2.04
CA PRO A 106 15.33 -18.54 -2.90
C PRO A 106 16.29 -18.28 -4.08
N ILE A 107 16.31 -17.08 -4.65
CA ILE A 107 17.25 -16.74 -5.73
C ILE A 107 18.71 -16.82 -5.24
N PHE A 108 19.03 -16.20 -4.10
CA PHE A 108 20.40 -16.26 -3.57
C PHE A 108 20.82 -17.65 -3.12
N SER A 109 19.90 -18.43 -2.55
CA SER A 109 20.20 -19.82 -2.20
C SER A 109 20.46 -20.67 -3.44
N VAL A 110 19.63 -20.57 -4.48
CA VAL A 110 19.85 -21.24 -5.77
C VAL A 110 21.22 -20.86 -6.32
N GLN A 111 21.56 -19.56 -6.33
CA GLN A 111 22.86 -19.09 -6.76
C GLN A 111 24.00 -19.73 -5.95
N GLY A 112 23.92 -19.76 -4.62
CA GLY A 112 24.96 -20.36 -3.77
C GLY A 112 25.13 -21.88 -3.99
N TYR A 113 24.04 -22.60 -4.26
CA TYR A 113 24.09 -24.01 -4.65
C TYR A 113 24.80 -24.19 -6.00
N LEU A 114 24.49 -23.36 -6.98
CA LEU A 114 25.14 -23.38 -8.29
C LEU A 114 26.63 -23.00 -8.19
N GLU A 115 26.99 -22.01 -7.39
CA GLU A 115 28.38 -21.64 -7.11
C GLU A 115 29.15 -22.80 -6.46
N THR A 116 28.56 -23.46 -5.46
CA THR A 116 29.20 -24.62 -4.80
C THR A 116 29.41 -25.79 -5.77
N LEU A 117 28.44 -26.04 -6.66
CA LEU A 117 28.59 -27.02 -7.75
C LEU A 117 29.77 -26.68 -8.65
N LEU A 118 29.87 -25.42 -9.09
CA LEU A 118 30.94 -24.93 -9.94
C LEU A 118 32.32 -24.97 -9.25
N ASP A 119 32.38 -24.80 -7.93
CA ASP A 119 33.60 -24.84 -7.11
C ASP A 119 34.11 -26.27 -6.79
N GLY A 120 33.62 -27.28 -7.53
CA GLY A 120 34.13 -28.65 -7.47
C GLY A 120 33.19 -29.68 -6.83
N ALA A 121 32.03 -29.26 -6.31
CA ALA A 121 31.03 -30.22 -5.83
C ALA A 121 30.39 -31.04 -6.96
N MET A 122 30.55 -30.62 -8.23
CA MET A 122 30.17 -31.43 -9.40
C MET A 122 30.99 -32.71 -9.56
N ASP A 123 32.21 -32.77 -9.01
CA ASP A 123 33.13 -33.90 -9.20
C ASP A 123 32.76 -35.12 -8.35
N ASP A 124 31.90 -34.95 -7.33
CA ASP A 124 31.30 -36.04 -6.57
C ASP A 124 29.84 -36.24 -7.02
N PRO A 125 29.51 -37.36 -7.70
CA PRO A 125 28.17 -37.62 -8.20
C PRO A 125 27.08 -37.66 -7.11
N GLN A 126 27.41 -38.08 -5.88
CA GLN A 126 26.42 -38.13 -4.79
C GLN A 126 26.12 -36.73 -4.24
N VAL A 127 27.16 -35.90 -4.10
CA VAL A 127 27.02 -34.52 -3.65
C VAL A 127 26.35 -33.67 -4.72
N SER A 128 26.77 -33.82 -5.98
CA SER A 128 26.21 -33.11 -7.14
C SER A 128 24.70 -33.28 -7.25
N LEU A 129 24.19 -34.51 -7.14
CA LEU A 129 22.75 -34.81 -7.15
C LEU A 129 22.01 -34.09 -6.02
N GLN A 130 22.52 -34.14 -4.78
CA GLN A 130 21.89 -33.45 -3.65
C GLN A 130 21.88 -31.93 -3.82
N PHE A 131 22.96 -31.37 -4.35
CA PHE A 131 23.09 -29.92 -4.60
C PHE A 131 22.27 -29.43 -5.79
N LEU A 132 21.84 -30.32 -6.69
CA LEU A 132 20.88 -30.01 -7.76
C LEU A 132 19.41 -30.16 -7.32
N GLU A 133 19.10 -31.10 -6.43
CA GLU A 133 17.73 -31.30 -5.92
C GLU A 133 17.25 -30.15 -5.02
N LYS A 134 18.16 -29.56 -4.23
CA LYS A 134 17.84 -28.48 -3.28
C LYS A 134 17.34 -27.20 -3.98
N PRO A 135 18.04 -26.63 -4.98
CA PRO A 135 17.56 -25.51 -5.80
C PRO A 135 16.18 -25.77 -6.42
N THR A 136 15.98 -26.95 -7.00
CA THR A 136 14.73 -27.32 -7.69
C THR A 136 13.54 -27.30 -6.74
N THR A 137 13.71 -27.83 -5.53
CA THR A 137 12.68 -27.77 -4.48
C THR A 137 12.35 -26.34 -4.10
N MET A 138 13.37 -25.50 -3.94
CA MET A 138 13.21 -24.10 -3.52
C MET A 138 12.52 -23.24 -4.57
N LEU A 139 12.85 -23.45 -5.85
CA LEU A 139 12.18 -22.82 -6.98
C LEU A 139 10.73 -23.26 -7.07
N SER A 140 10.42 -24.53 -6.82
CA SER A 140 9.04 -25.05 -6.82
C SER A 140 8.16 -24.35 -5.78
N VAL A 141 8.68 -24.15 -4.56
CA VAL A 141 7.98 -23.37 -3.52
C VAL A 141 7.82 -21.90 -3.93
N SER A 142 8.85 -21.30 -4.54
CA SER A 142 8.79 -19.91 -5.01
C SER A 142 7.74 -19.71 -6.12
N MET A 143 7.59 -20.70 -7.00
CA MET A 143 6.55 -20.70 -8.03
C MET A 143 5.14 -20.77 -7.44
N LEU A 144 4.95 -21.49 -6.33
CA LEU A 144 3.67 -21.49 -5.61
C LEU A 144 3.33 -20.09 -5.10
N TRP A 145 4.28 -19.40 -4.48
CA TRP A 145 4.07 -18.02 -3.99
C TRP A 145 3.78 -17.04 -5.13
N LEU A 146 4.46 -17.20 -6.27
CA LEU A 146 4.17 -16.41 -7.45
C LEU A 146 2.78 -16.70 -8.01
N SER A 147 2.35 -17.96 -7.99
CA SER A 147 0.99 -18.35 -8.41
C SER A 147 -0.06 -17.70 -7.52
N ASP A 148 0.12 -17.75 -6.21
CA ASP A 148 -0.79 -17.11 -5.25
C ASP A 148 -0.87 -15.60 -5.52
N LEU A 149 0.24 -14.97 -5.87
CA LEU A 149 0.29 -13.55 -6.25
C LEU A 149 -0.57 -13.23 -7.49
N ILE A 150 -0.49 -14.08 -8.51
CA ILE A 150 -1.26 -13.95 -9.74
C ILE A 150 -2.75 -14.12 -9.44
N ASP A 151 -3.11 -15.08 -8.58
CA ASP A 151 -4.50 -15.34 -8.21
C ASP A 151 -5.08 -14.19 -7.39
N ILE A 152 -4.34 -13.62 -6.43
CA ILE A 152 -4.73 -12.41 -5.72
C ILE A 152 -4.96 -11.25 -6.70
N SER A 153 -4.04 -11.04 -7.65
CA SER A 153 -4.19 -9.99 -8.65
C SER A 153 -5.44 -10.16 -9.51
N ARG A 154 -5.79 -11.40 -9.88
CA ARG A 154 -7.02 -11.72 -10.63
C ARG A 154 -8.28 -11.50 -9.80
N ILE A 155 -8.22 -11.72 -8.49
CA ILE A 155 -9.33 -11.42 -7.57
C ILE A 155 -9.56 -9.92 -7.52
N GLU A 156 -8.51 -9.12 -7.35
CA GLU A 156 -8.60 -7.67 -7.27
C GLU A 156 -9.05 -7.01 -8.58
N SER A 157 -8.63 -7.54 -9.74
CA SER A 157 -9.07 -7.05 -11.05
C SER A 157 -10.49 -7.52 -11.44
N GLY A 158 -11.08 -8.44 -10.68
CA GLY A 158 -12.36 -9.06 -11.00
C GLY A 158 -12.31 -10.02 -12.19
N GLU A 159 -11.11 -10.43 -12.62
CA GLU A 159 -10.88 -11.35 -13.74
C GLU A 159 -11.01 -12.83 -13.33
N LEU A 160 -11.06 -13.13 -12.03
CA LEU A 160 -11.21 -14.49 -11.54
C LEU A 160 -12.58 -15.08 -11.93
N LYS A 161 -12.56 -16.09 -12.80
CA LYS A 161 -13.76 -16.81 -13.22
C LYS A 161 -14.02 -18.00 -12.30
N PHE A 162 -15.12 -17.93 -11.55
CA PHE A 162 -15.59 -19.05 -10.75
C PHE A 162 -16.34 -20.08 -11.61
N SER A 163 -16.03 -21.36 -11.38
CA SER A 163 -16.75 -22.48 -11.97
C SER A 163 -17.42 -23.26 -10.84
N PHE A 164 -18.71 -23.03 -10.65
CA PHE A 164 -19.49 -23.74 -9.64
C PHE A 164 -20.00 -25.06 -10.23
N ARG A 165 -19.62 -26.18 -9.61
CA ARG A 165 -20.05 -27.52 -10.00
C ARG A 165 -20.37 -28.33 -8.76
N TYR A 166 -21.27 -29.31 -8.89
CA TYR A 166 -21.45 -30.34 -7.86
C TYR A 166 -20.21 -31.24 -7.82
N PHE A 167 -19.76 -31.57 -6.62
CA PHE A 167 -18.64 -32.50 -6.38
C PHE A 167 -18.93 -33.32 -5.11
N ASP A 168 -18.31 -34.50 -5.01
CA ASP A 168 -18.41 -35.37 -3.85
C ASP A 168 -17.41 -34.92 -2.77
N ILE A 169 -17.92 -34.51 -1.61
CA ILE A 169 -17.10 -34.07 -0.48
C ILE A 169 -16.25 -35.21 0.09
N GLY A 170 -16.76 -36.44 0.10
CA GLY A 170 -16.03 -37.61 0.56
C GLY A 170 -14.86 -37.99 -0.36
N GLU A 171 -15.01 -37.81 -1.67
CA GLU A 171 -13.91 -37.93 -2.64
C GLU A 171 -12.86 -36.85 -2.41
N LEU A 172 -13.27 -35.57 -2.33
CA LEU A 172 -12.38 -34.45 -2.05
C LEU A 172 -11.59 -34.65 -0.74
N LEU A 173 -12.25 -35.10 0.33
CA LEU A 173 -11.59 -35.34 1.62
C LEU A 173 -10.60 -36.51 1.54
N ARG A 174 -10.92 -37.57 0.80
CA ARG A 174 -9.97 -38.67 0.55
C ARG A 174 -8.75 -38.17 -0.22
N ASP A 175 -8.94 -37.34 -1.23
CA ASP A 175 -7.85 -36.74 -2.01
C ASP A 175 -6.95 -35.87 -1.12
N ILE A 176 -7.54 -35.04 -0.25
CA ILE A 176 -6.80 -34.19 0.69
C ILE A 176 -6.01 -35.05 1.69
N VAL A 177 -6.62 -36.09 2.27
CA VAL A 177 -5.95 -36.99 3.23
C VAL A 177 -4.83 -37.77 2.55
N HIS A 178 -5.05 -38.23 1.31
CA HIS A 178 -4.02 -38.91 0.53
C HIS A 178 -2.87 -37.96 0.17
N TYR A 179 -3.15 -36.68 -0.08
CA TYR A 179 -2.14 -35.66 -0.34
C TYR A 179 -1.31 -35.32 0.91
N GLY A 180 -1.93 -35.36 2.10
CA GLY A 180 -1.26 -35.12 3.38
C GLY A 180 -0.41 -36.29 3.90
N ASP A 181 -0.44 -37.46 3.26
CA ASP A 181 0.38 -38.60 3.69
C ASP A 181 1.87 -38.36 3.31
N PRO A 182 2.79 -38.30 4.30
CA PRO A 182 4.22 -38.06 4.05
C PRO A 182 4.87 -39.12 3.13
N ARG A 183 4.26 -40.29 2.96
CA ARG A 183 4.72 -41.34 2.04
C ARG A 183 4.47 -40.99 0.56
N CYS A 184 3.49 -40.14 0.26
CA CYS A 184 3.18 -39.70 -1.10
C CYS A 184 3.91 -38.40 -1.50
N ALA A 185 4.19 -37.52 -0.53
CA ALA A 185 4.94 -36.28 -0.77
C ALA A 185 6.37 -36.53 -1.28
N ALA A 186 6.98 -37.65 -0.91
CA ALA A 186 8.31 -38.04 -1.37
C ALA A 186 8.39 -38.41 -2.87
N GLN A 187 7.25 -38.68 -3.52
CA GLN A 187 7.23 -39.27 -4.87
C GLN A 187 7.09 -38.24 -5.99
N ARG A 188 6.72 -36.99 -5.66
CA ARG A 188 6.45 -35.94 -6.65
C ARG A 188 7.63 -35.02 -6.98
N TYR A 189 8.69 -34.99 -6.16
CA TYR A 189 9.96 -34.32 -6.53
C TYR A 189 10.78 -35.11 -7.58
N ARG A 190 10.36 -36.33 -7.94
CA ARG A 190 10.98 -37.16 -8.99
C ARG A 190 10.23 -37.14 -10.34
N ALA A 191 9.08 -36.47 -10.43
CA ALA A 191 8.18 -36.54 -11.59
C ALA A 191 7.88 -35.17 -12.24
N LEU A 192 8.61 -34.13 -11.85
CA LEU A 192 8.71 -32.84 -12.54
C LEU A 192 10.18 -32.64 -12.93
#